data_AF-A0A1M5MB60-F1
#
_entry.id   AF-A0A1M5MB60-F1
#
_cell.length_a   1.000
_cell.length_b   1.000
_cell.length_c   1.000
_cell.angle_alpha   90.00
_cell.angle_beta   90.00
_cell.angle_gamma   90.00
#
_symmetry.space_group_name_H-M   'P 1'
#
loop_
_entity.id
_entity.type
_entity.pdbx_description
1 polymer ?
#
loop_
_entity_poly.entity_id
_entity_poly.type
_entity_poly.pdbx_seq_one_letter_code
_entity_poly.pdbx_strand_id
1 'polypeptide(L)'
;MGKCEAFIVGGSAGSLDVLLRVLPDIRPDIPFPIVIVIHRKHGADSLLPDLLSSRTKLIVKEVDEKEKIVAGTIYIAPSDYHLLIEMDRTFSLDYSEKVNYSRPAIDVTFQTAAEAYKSNLVCLLLSGSNADGVKGLKTVKAWAGKAVIQDPDSAQVAYMPEQAKKHVEIDRILRIEDVAEFINLLR
;
A
#
# COMPACT_ATOMS: atom_id res chain seq x y z
N MET A 1 -4.66 -16.83 9.89
CA MET A 1 -4.35 -15.39 9.90
C MET A 1 -5.50 -14.67 10.61
N GLY A 2 -5.23 -13.68 11.46
CA GLY A 2 -6.29 -12.85 12.05
C GLY A 2 -6.98 -11.97 10.98
N LYS A 3 -8.14 -11.37 11.35
CA LYS A 3 -8.97 -10.52 10.49
C LYS A 3 -8.16 -9.41 9.80
N CYS A 4 -8.49 -9.09 8.56
CA CYS A 4 -7.96 -8.02 7.73
C CYS A 4 -9.12 -7.14 7.27
N GLU A 5 -9.12 -5.87 7.70
CA GLU A 5 -10.14 -4.89 7.31
C GLU A 5 -9.62 -3.90 6.27
N ALA A 6 -8.30 -3.84 6.04
CA ALA A 6 -7.68 -3.10 4.95
C ALA A 6 -6.28 -3.64 4.64
N PHE A 7 -5.93 -3.66 3.36
CA PHE A 7 -4.60 -4.01 2.87
C PHE A 7 -3.98 -2.81 2.16
N ILE A 8 -2.86 -2.28 2.67
CA ILE A 8 -2.24 -1.08 2.08
C ILE A 8 -0.87 -1.41 1.52
N VAL A 9 -0.66 -1.06 0.26
CA VAL A 9 0.57 -1.26 -0.49
C VAL A 9 1.30 0.08 -0.61
N GLY A 10 2.54 0.12 -0.15
CA GLY A 10 3.46 1.23 -0.34
C GLY A 10 4.59 0.83 -1.29
N GLY A 11 4.97 1.70 -2.22
CA GLY A 11 6.07 1.39 -3.13
C GLY A 11 6.61 2.58 -3.92
N SER A 12 7.71 2.36 -4.65
CA SER A 12 8.34 3.36 -5.48
C SER A 12 8.95 2.70 -6.74
N ALA A 13 10.20 3.01 -7.08
CA ALA A 13 10.90 2.42 -8.22
C ALA A 13 10.83 0.87 -8.21
N GLY A 14 10.29 0.29 -9.29
CA GLY A 14 10.09 -1.15 -9.48
C GLY A 14 8.79 -1.72 -8.93
N SER A 15 7.99 -0.94 -8.20
CA SER A 15 6.72 -1.44 -7.62
C SER A 15 5.62 -1.66 -8.64
N LEU A 16 5.61 -0.91 -9.75
CA LEU A 16 4.58 -1.07 -10.79
C LEU A 16 4.63 -2.47 -11.41
N ASP A 17 5.82 -2.98 -11.71
CA ASP A 17 5.99 -4.32 -12.28
C ASP A 17 5.51 -5.43 -11.33
N VAL A 18 5.68 -5.23 -10.02
CA VAL A 18 5.14 -6.13 -8.99
C VAL A 18 3.62 -6.11 -9.04
N LEU A 19 3.00 -4.92 -9.02
CA LEU A 19 1.53 -4.78 -9.06
C LEU A 19 0.95 -5.42 -10.33
N LEU A 20 1.55 -5.20 -11.49
CA LEU A 20 1.08 -5.78 -12.77
C LEU A 20 1.13 -7.31 -12.79
N ARG A 21 2.02 -7.94 -12.01
CA ARG A 21 2.13 -9.40 -11.90
C ARG A 21 1.21 -9.98 -10.82
N VAL A 22 0.98 -9.24 -9.74
CA VAL A 22 0.20 -9.72 -8.58
C VAL A 22 -1.30 -9.57 -8.80
N LEU A 23 -1.75 -8.43 -9.34
CA LEU A 23 -3.18 -8.11 -9.46
C LEU A 23 -4.03 -9.11 -10.27
N PRO A 24 -3.53 -9.76 -11.35
CA PRO A 24 -4.29 -10.77 -12.08
C PRO A 24 -4.72 -11.99 -11.25
N ASP A 25 -3.95 -12.32 -10.21
CA ASP A 25 -4.15 -13.52 -9.40
C ASP A 25 -4.89 -13.24 -8.09
N ILE A 26 -5.29 -11.99 -7.83
CA ILE A 26 -6.12 -11.63 -6.68
C ILE A 26 -7.58 -12.01 -6.96
N ARG A 27 -8.21 -12.72 -6.03
CA ARG A 27 -9.63 -13.07 -6.16
C ARG A 27 -10.52 -11.83 -6.04
N PRO A 28 -11.61 -11.74 -6.81
CA PRO A 28 -12.53 -10.59 -6.76
C PRO A 28 -13.40 -10.55 -5.49
N ASP A 29 -13.41 -11.60 -4.68
CA ASP A 29 -14.26 -11.75 -3.50
C ASP A 29 -13.57 -11.39 -2.18
N ILE A 30 -12.46 -10.66 -2.23
CA ILE A 30 -11.75 -10.23 -1.02
C ILE A 30 -12.64 -9.33 -0.15
N PRO A 31 -12.72 -9.56 1.18
CA PRO A 31 -13.64 -8.85 2.07
C PRO A 31 -13.09 -7.50 2.57
N PHE A 32 -12.05 -6.96 1.93
CA PHE A 32 -11.36 -5.73 2.32
C PHE A 32 -10.93 -4.90 1.10
N PRO A 33 -10.69 -3.59 1.27
CA PRO A 33 -10.10 -2.73 0.25
C PRO A 33 -8.59 -3.00 0.12
N ILE A 34 -8.06 -2.74 -1.08
CA ILE A 34 -6.63 -2.57 -1.31
C ILE A 34 -6.37 -1.08 -1.56
N VAL A 35 -5.41 -0.48 -0.85
CA VAL A 35 -5.01 0.92 -1.08
C VAL A 35 -3.57 0.96 -1.55
N ILE A 36 -3.32 1.55 -2.71
CA ILE A 36 -2.01 1.58 -3.37
C ILE A 36 -1.45 3.01 -3.31
N VAL A 37 -0.31 3.15 -2.64
CA VAL A 37 0.46 4.40 -2.54
C VAL A 37 1.81 4.18 -3.21
N ILE A 38 1.97 4.71 -4.42
CA ILE A 38 3.25 4.65 -5.14
C ILE A 38 3.79 6.03 -5.47
N HIS A 39 5.10 6.20 -5.31
CA HIS A 39 5.77 7.43 -5.76
C HIS A 39 5.73 7.51 -7.29
N ARG A 40 5.21 8.62 -7.82
CA ARG A 40 5.15 8.88 -9.27
C ARG A 40 5.53 10.34 -9.56
N LYS A 41 6.09 10.58 -10.74
CA LYS A 41 6.36 11.94 -11.21
C LYS A 41 5.03 12.66 -11.48
N HIS A 42 4.96 13.92 -11.08
CA HIS A 42 3.83 14.80 -11.34
C HIS A 42 3.62 15.00 -12.85
N GLY A 43 2.37 15.03 -13.32
CA GLY A 43 2.04 15.34 -14.72
C GLY A 43 2.01 14.16 -15.70
N ALA A 44 2.13 12.91 -15.24
CA ALA A 44 1.71 11.78 -16.05
C ALA A 44 0.18 11.66 -15.91
N ASP A 45 -0.56 12.10 -16.93
CA ASP A 45 -2.02 11.86 -17.03
C ASP A 45 -2.32 10.44 -16.56
N SER A 46 -3.21 10.30 -15.58
CA SER A 46 -3.30 9.14 -14.70
C SER A 46 -3.85 7.90 -15.42
N LEU A 47 -3.03 7.30 -16.28
CA LEU A 47 -3.30 6.00 -16.90
C LEU A 47 -3.12 4.84 -15.90
N LEU A 48 -2.68 5.12 -14.67
CA LEU A 48 -2.40 4.08 -13.68
C LEU A 48 -3.67 3.33 -13.24
N PRO A 49 -4.77 4.00 -12.83
CA PRO A 49 -6.04 3.32 -12.61
C PRO A 49 -6.46 2.45 -13.79
N ASP A 50 -6.46 2.98 -15.02
CA ASP A 50 -6.85 2.23 -16.22
C ASP A 50 -5.94 1.03 -16.48
N LEU A 51 -4.63 1.22 -16.34
CA LEU A 51 -3.62 0.18 -16.51
C LEU A 51 -3.82 -0.94 -15.48
N LEU A 52 -4.00 -0.61 -14.21
CA LEU A 52 -4.22 -1.62 -13.17
C LEU A 52 -5.61 -2.28 -13.30
N SER A 53 -6.63 -1.51 -13.68
CA SER A 53 -7.99 -2.01 -13.98
C SER A 53 -7.95 -3.08 -15.07
N SER A 54 -7.13 -2.90 -16.12
CA SER A 54 -6.95 -3.89 -17.18
C SER A 54 -6.35 -5.23 -16.72
N ARG A 55 -5.81 -5.29 -15.50
CA ARG A 55 -5.14 -6.47 -14.94
C ARG A 55 -5.94 -7.20 -13.89
N THR A 56 -7.10 -6.72 -13.45
CA THR A 56 -7.86 -7.35 -12.37
C THR A 56 -9.37 -7.31 -12.64
N LYS A 57 -10.11 -8.12 -11.89
CA LYS A 57 -11.58 -8.10 -11.88
C LYS A 57 -12.16 -7.20 -10.78
N LEU A 58 -11.30 -6.72 -9.86
CA LEU A 58 -11.69 -5.76 -8.83
C LEU A 58 -11.94 -4.39 -9.44
N ILE A 59 -12.77 -3.58 -8.77
CA ILE A 59 -12.95 -2.18 -9.14
C ILE A 59 -11.64 -1.46 -8.82
N VAL A 60 -11.10 -0.72 -9.79
CA VAL A 60 -9.90 0.10 -9.58
C VAL A 60 -10.24 1.56 -9.84
N LYS A 61 -9.94 2.44 -8.89
CA LYS A 61 -10.13 3.89 -9.05
C LYS A 61 -9.09 4.70 -8.28
N GLU A 62 -8.88 5.93 -8.72
CA GLU A 62 -8.21 6.94 -7.90
C GLU A 62 -9.15 7.39 -6.76
N VAL A 63 -8.58 7.77 -5.62
CA VAL A 63 -9.34 8.18 -4.43
C VAL A 63 -9.99 9.55 -4.63
N ASP A 64 -11.25 9.68 -4.18
CA ASP A 64 -11.90 10.97 -3.98
C ASP A 64 -11.86 11.43 -2.51
N GLU A 65 -11.76 12.76 -2.30
CA GLU A 65 -11.81 13.39 -0.98
C GLU A 65 -13.10 13.01 -0.23
N LYS A 66 -12.96 12.56 1.02
CA LYS A 66 -14.04 12.13 1.94
C LYS A 66 -14.86 10.93 1.45
N GLU A 67 -14.37 10.20 0.46
CA GLU A 67 -15.01 8.96 0.02
C GLU A 67 -14.90 7.88 1.09
N LYS A 68 -15.98 7.11 1.28
CA LYS A 68 -15.98 5.91 2.13
C LYS A 68 -15.19 4.78 1.48
N ILE A 69 -14.35 4.14 2.27
CA ILE A 69 -13.55 2.99 1.83
C ILE A 69 -14.44 1.74 1.82
N VAL A 70 -14.56 1.08 0.67
CA VAL A 70 -15.37 -0.15 0.52
C VAL A 70 -14.53 -1.37 0.13
N ALA A 71 -14.95 -2.55 0.60
CA ALA A 71 -14.33 -3.82 0.26
C ALA A 71 -14.45 -4.17 -1.23
N GLY A 72 -13.52 -4.97 -1.75
CA GLY A 72 -13.53 -5.37 -3.16
C GLY A 72 -13.10 -4.26 -4.14
N THR A 73 -12.52 -3.18 -3.61
CA THR A 73 -12.03 -2.04 -4.41
C THR A 73 -10.54 -1.82 -4.18
N ILE A 74 -9.84 -1.54 -5.27
CA ILE A 74 -8.47 -1.06 -5.30
C ILE A 74 -8.49 0.46 -5.47
N TYR A 75 -7.99 1.14 -4.46
CA TYR A 75 -7.85 2.60 -4.43
C TYR A 75 -6.42 2.99 -4.72
N ILE A 76 -6.23 4.00 -5.56
CA ILE A 76 -4.92 4.55 -5.91
C ILE A 76 -4.81 5.95 -5.30
N ALA A 77 -3.76 6.19 -4.52
CA ALA A 77 -3.49 7.51 -3.96
C ALA A 77 -3.16 8.50 -5.08
N PRO A 78 -3.85 9.66 -5.19
CA PRO A 78 -3.58 10.65 -6.23
C PRO A 78 -2.15 11.19 -6.14
N SER A 79 -1.60 11.60 -7.27
CA SER A 79 -0.29 12.27 -7.26
C SER A 79 -0.40 13.63 -6.59
N ASP A 80 0.65 14.05 -5.90
CA ASP A 80 0.77 15.39 -5.31
C ASP A 80 -0.21 15.73 -4.16
N TYR A 81 -0.84 14.71 -3.58
CA TYR A 81 -1.50 14.77 -2.28
C TYR A 81 -0.98 13.65 -1.37
N HIS A 82 -0.91 13.90 -0.07
CA HIS A 82 -0.82 12.84 0.92
C HIS A 82 -2.21 12.19 1.05
N LEU A 83 -2.26 10.87 0.98
CA LEU A 83 -3.48 10.12 1.24
C LEU A 83 -3.54 9.74 2.72
N LEU A 84 -4.55 10.23 3.42
CA LEU A 84 -4.84 9.89 4.81
C LEU A 84 -6.07 8.98 4.88
N ILE A 85 -6.12 8.17 5.93
CA ILE A 85 -7.28 7.34 6.26
C ILE A 85 -7.80 7.77 7.62
N GLU A 86 -9.04 8.24 7.64
CA GLU A 86 -9.71 8.73 8.82
C GLU A 86 -10.29 7.59 9.68
N MET A 87 -10.55 7.89 10.95
CA MET A 87 -11.13 6.94 11.91
C MET A 87 -12.52 6.42 11.50
N ASP A 88 -13.27 7.22 10.74
CA ASP A 88 -14.60 6.86 10.23
C ASP A 88 -14.56 6.08 8.91
N ARG A 89 -13.36 5.64 8.48
CA ARG A 89 -13.12 4.89 7.24
C ARG A 89 -13.42 5.70 5.98
N THR A 90 -13.07 6.98 6.00
CA THR A 90 -13.03 7.83 4.82
C THR A 90 -11.59 8.19 4.45
N PHE A 91 -11.40 8.61 3.20
CA PHE A 91 -10.13 9.18 2.75
C PHE A 91 -10.09 10.69 2.94
N SER A 92 -8.91 11.22 3.24
CA SER A 92 -8.61 12.66 3.18
C SER A 92 -7.36 12.90 2.35
N LEU A 93 -7.36 13.96 1.55
CA LEU A 93 -6.27 14.41 0.71
C LEU A 93 -5.64 15.65 1.31
N ASP A 94 -4.38 15.52 1.72
CA ASP A 94 -3.63 16.59 2.33
C ASP A 94 -2.56 17.14 1.38
N TYR A 95 -2.50 18.47 1.27
CA TYR A 95 -1.57 19.20 0.41
C TYR A 95 -0.43 19.84 1.20
N SER A 96 -0.13 19.34 2.41
CA SER A 96 1.01 19.82 3.20
C SER A 96 2.36 19.51 2.56
N GLU A 97 3.44 19.92 3.23
CA GLU A 97 4.81 19.76 2.73
C GLU A 97 5.19 18.30 2.48
N LYS A 98 6.05 18.09 1.49
CA LYS A 98 6.54 16.76 1.13
C LYS A 98 7.24 16.09 2.32
N VAL A 99 6.86 14.86 2.61
CA VAL A 99 7.54 13.99 3.58
C VAL A 99 8.51 13.07 2.82
N ASN A 100 9.76 12.97 3.29
CA ASN A 100 10.82 12.20 2.60
C ASN A 100 10.99 12.60 1.11
N TYR A 101 10.80 13.89 0.79
CA TYR A 101 10.81 14.44 -0.57
C TYR A 101 9.71 13.92 -1.52
N SER A 102 8.71 13.21 -1.00
CA SER A 102 7.60 12.65 -1.77
C SER A 102 6.23 13.16 -1.32
N ARG A 103 5.30 13.22 -2.27
CA ARG A 103 3.87 13.44 -2.07
C ARG A 103 3.11 12.72 -3.21
N PRO A 104 2.43 11.60 -2.94
CA PRO A 104 2.15 11.00 -1.63
C PRO A 104 3.40 10.42 -0.95
N ALA A 105 3.37 10.40 0.39
CA ALA A 105 4.35 9.71 1.23
C ALA A 105 3.69 8.49 1.88
N ILE A 106 4.36 7.35 1.79
CA ILE A 106 3.88 6.06 2.28
C ILE A 106 3.79 6.07 3.81
N ASP A 107 4.78 6.69 4.48
CA ASP A 107 4.78 6.84 5.94
C ASP A 107 3.46 7.43 6.46
N VAL A 108 2.97 8.49 5.81
CA VAL A 108 1.75 9.21 6.24
C VAL A 108 0.51 8.32 6.13
N THR A 109 0.34 7.63 5.01
CA THR A 109 -0.80 6.72 4.81
C THR A 109 -0.74 5.54 5.78
N PHE A 110 0.43 4.92 5.96
CA PHE A 110 0.57 3.80 6.89
C PHE A 110 0.30 4.21 8.35
N GLN A 111 0.71 5.41 8.75
CA GLN A 111 0.48 5.93 10.11
C GLN A 111 -0.99 6.14 10.40
N THR A 112 -1.70 6.85 9.53
CA THR A 112 -3.14 7.13 9.70
C THR A 112 -3.99 5.86 9.58
N ALA A 113 -3.62 4.97 8.64
CA ALA A 113 -4.25 3.66 8.54
C ALA A 113 -4.08 2.81 9.81
N ALA A 114 -2.90 2.85 10.43
CA ALA A 114 -2.61 2.06 11.63
C ALA A 114 -3.48 2.50 12.81
N GLU A 115 -3.67 3.81 12.99
CA GLU A 115 -4.56 4.34 14.02
C GLU A 115 -6.02 3.94 13.76
N ALA A 116 -6.46 4.03 12.50
CA ALA A 116 -7.81 3.69 12.11
C ALA A 116 -8.06 2.18 12.29
N TYR A 117 -7.28 1.30 11.63
CA TYR A 117 -7.54 -0.14 11.50
C TYR A 117 -6.90 -1.01 12.59
N LYS A 118 -5.90 -0.50 13.31
CA LYS A 118 -5.24 -1.19 14.42
C LYS A 118 -4.77 -2.60 14.03
N SER A 119 -5.10 -3.61 14.82
CA SER A 119 -4.71 -5.01 14.61
C SER A 119 -5.31 -5.66 13.36
N ASN A 120 -6.29 -5.02 12.71
CA ASN A 120 -6.91 -5.50 11.48
C ASN A 120 -6.24 -4.92 10.22
N LEU A 121 -5.16 -4.14 10.36
CA LEU A 121 -4.39 -3.61 9.24
C LEU A 121 -3.30 -4.58 8.79
N VAL A 122 -3.12 -4.69 7.47
CA VAL A 122 -1.94 -5.29 6.86
C VAL A 122 -1.32 -4.29 5.89
N CYS A 123 -0.04 -4.00 6.06
CA CYS A 123 0.73 -3.13 5.16
C CYS A 123 1.82 -3.93 4.45
N LEU A 124 1.90 -3.79 3.12
CA LEU A 124 2.95 -4.35 2.27
C LEU A 124 3.84 -3.22 1.75
N LEU A 125 5.14 -3.27 2.06
CA LEU A 125 6.14 -2.35 1.50
C LEU A 125 6.94 -3.01 0.39
N LEU A 126 6.86 -2.44 -0.81
CA LEU A 126 7.49 -2.93 -2.04
C LEU A 126 8.84 -2.26 -2.31
N SER A 127 9.43 -2.63 -3.45
CA SER A 127 10.64 -2.03 -4.04
C SER A 127 10.63 -0.50 -4.07
N GLY A 128 11.76 0.12 -3.74
CA GLY A 128 11.90 1.57 -3.73
C GLY A 128 13.30 2.07 -3.34
N SER A 129 13.61 3.31 -3.71
CA SER A 129 14.95 3.91 -3.62
C SER A 129 15.21 4.74 -2.36
N ASN A 130 14.26 4.83 -1.44
CA ASN A 130 14.39 5.56 -0.17
C ASN A 130 13.74 4.78 0.98
N ALA A 131 13.74 5.33 2.20
CA ALA A 131 13.21 4.67 3.40
C ALA A 131 11.75 5.05 3.72
N ASP A 132 11.02 5.64 2.76
CA ASP A 132 9.61 5.99 2.98
C ASP A 132 8.76 4.72 3.18
N GLY A 133 7.86 4.75 4.15
CA GLY A 133 7.08 3.60 4.62
C GLY A 133 7.70 2.88 5.82
N VAL A 134 9.00 3.06 6.12
CA VAL A 134 9.65 2.39 7.28
C VAL A 134 9.12 2.93 8.60
N LYS A 135 8.93 4.26 8.73
CA LYS A 135 8.35 4.84 9.96
C LYS A 135 6.87 4.46 10.06
N GLY A 136 6.17 4.43 8.92
CA GLY A 136 4.82 3.93 8.80
C GLY A 136 4.66 2.52 9.33
N LEU A 137 5.51 1.58 8.88
CA LEU A 137 5.48 0.19 9.35
C LEU A 137 5.78 0.06 10.85
N LYS A 138 6.66 0.90 11.43
CA LYS A 138 6.85 0.94 12.90
C LYS A 138 5.54 1.31 13.62
N THR A 139 4.82 2.30 13.11
CA THR A 139 3.51 2.69 13.65
C THR A 139 2.47 1.58 13.46
N VAL A 140 2.45 0.89 12.31
CA VAL A 140 1.61 -0.30 12.08
C VAL A 140 1.85 -1.35 13.16
N LYS A 141 3.11 -1.67 13.48
CA LYS A 141 3.45 -2.62 14.55
C LYS A 141 3.05 -2.10 15.94
N ALA A 142 3.23 -0.81 16.22
CA ALA A 142 2.83 -0.21 17.49
C ALA A 142 1.30 -0.31 17.74
N TRP A 143 0.50 -0.31 16.67
CA TRP A 143 -0.95 -0.54 16.72
C TRP A 143 -1.37 -2.01 16.52
N ALA A 144 -0.42 -2.95 16.66
CA ALA A 144 -0.60 -4.39 16.51
C ALA A 144 -1.05 -4.86 15.11
N GLY A 145 -0.93 -4.01 14.09
CA GLY A 145 -1.09 -4.39 12.69
C GLY A 145 0.06 -5.24 12.17
N LYS A 146 -0.06 -5.73 10.94
CA LYS A 146 0.95 -6.59 10.30
C LYS A 146 1.80 -5.81 9.30
N ALA A 147 3.12 -5.94 9.42
CA ALA A 147 4.10 -5.39 8.50
C ALA A 147 4.65 -6.50 7.60
N VAL A 148 4.43 -6.34 6.30
CA VAL A 148 4.89 -7.25 5.26
C VAL A 148 5.80 -6.47 4.32
N ILE A 149 6.85 -7.11 3.81
CA ILE A 149 7.72 -6.51 2.81
C ILE A 149 7.89 -7.44 1.61
N GLN A 150 8.16 -6.84 0.45
CA GLN A 150 8.76 -7.57 -0.65
C GLN A 150 10.15 -8.09 -0.22
N ASP A 151 10.48 -9.32 -0.62
CA ASP A 151 11.81 -9.88 -0.47
C ASP A 151 12.85 -8.97 -1.15
N PRO A 152 13.80 -8.38 -0.41
CA PRO A 152 14.85 -7.53 -0.96
C PRO A 152 15.60 -8.17 -2.13
N ASP A 153 15.80 -9.49 -2.11
CA ASP A 153 16.53 -10.21 -3.16
C ASP A 153 15.73 -10.30 -4.48
N SER A 154 14.42 -10.07 -4.42
CA SER A 154 13.52 -10.03 -5.59
C SER A 154 13.17 -8.60 -6.02
N ALA A 155 13.54 -7.59 -5.23
CA ALA A 155 13.20 -6.20 -5.49
C ALA A 155 14.13 -5.60 -6.54
N GLN A 156 13.55 -4.93 -7.54
CA GLN A 156 14.35 -4.20 -8.54
C GLN A 156 15.17 -3.09 -7.89
N VAL A 157 14.63 -2.45 -6.85
CA VAL A 157 15.33 -1.50 -5.99
C VAL A 157 15.10 -1.90 -4.54
N ALA A 158 16.10 -2.59 -3.98
CA ALA A 158 15.99 -3.24 -2.67
C ALA A 158 16.06 -2.30 -1.46
N TYR A 159 16.45 -1.03 -1.63
CA TYR A 159 16.73 -0.14 -0.51
C TYR A 159 15.57 -0.01 0.47
N MET A 160 14.35 0.28 -0.01
CA MET A 160 13.16 0.43 0.82
C MET A 160 12.82 -0.82 1.66
N PRO A 161 12.67 -2.03 1.07
CA PRO A 161 12.41 -3.25 1.86
C PRO A 161 13.61 -3.66 2.75
N GLU A 162 14.86 -3.38 2.35
CA GLU A 162 16.03 -3.60 3.23
C GLU A 162 15.97 -2.73 4.49
N GLN A 163 15.61 -1.46 4.35
CA GLN A 163 15.49 -0.56 5.50
C GLN A 163 14.37 -1.02 6.45
N ALA A 164 13.25 -1.49 5.90
CA ALA A 164 12.18 -2.07 6.70
C ALA A 164 12.65 -3.33 7.44
N LYS A 165 13.32 -4.27 6.76
CA LYS A 165 13.89 -5.49 7.36
C LYS A 165 14.87 -5.18 8.51
N LYS A 166 15.65 -4.09 8.40
CA LYS A 166 16.64 -3.67 9.41
C LYS A 166 16.01 -3.01 10.64
N HIS A 167 14.85 -2.37 10.49
CA HIS A 167 14.33 -1.43 11.49
C HIS A 167 12.94 -1.75 12.02
N VAL A 168 12.26 -2.76 11.49
CA VAL A 168 10.90 -3.15 11.88
C VAL A 168 10.83 -4.66 12.09
N GLU A 169 10.05 -5.09 13.08
CA GLU A 169 9.69 -6.50 13.22
C GLU A 169 8.72 -6.89 12.10
N ILE A 170 9.26 -7.53 11.06
CA ILE A 170 8.53 -7.92 9.86
C ILE A 170 7.79 -9.24 10.10
N ASP A 171 6.48 -9.24 9.85
CA ASP A 171 5.66 -10.45 9.97
C ASP A 171 5.91 -11.41 8.82
N ARG A 172 6.07 -10.91 7.59
CA ARG A 172 6.33 -11.71 6.39
C ARG A 172 7.24 -10.99 5.39
N ILE A 173 8.13 -11.76 4.80
CA ILE A 173 8.95 -11.37 3.65
C ILE A 173 8.45 -12.21 2.48
N LEU A 174 7.95 -11.57 1.42
CA LEU A 174 7.28 -12.26 0.32
C LEU A 174 8.02 -12.03 -0.99
N ARG A 175 8.23 -13.10 -1.76
CA ARG A 175 8.59 -12.97 -3.16
C ARG A 175 7.34 -12.59 -3.95
N ILE A 176 7.51 -12.05 -5.16
CA ILE A 176 6.41 -11.53 -5.98
C ILE A 176 5.34 -12.59 -6.22
N GLU A 177 5.78 -13.81 -6.51
CA GLU A 177 4.97 -15.01 -6.73
C GLU A 177 4.05 -15.37 -5.54
N ASP A 178 4.42 -14.99 -4.31
CA ASP A 178 3.68 -15.34 -3.11
C ASP A 178 2.68 -14.25 -2.67
N VAL A 179 2.79 -13.03 -3.23
CA VAL A 179 1.99 -11.88 -2.77
C VAL A 179 0.51 -12.09 -3.03
N ALA A 180 0.13 -12.60 -4.21
CA ALA A 180 -1.28 -12.80 -4.55
C ALA A 180 -1.93 -13.87 -3.66
N GLU A 181 -1.24 -15.01 -3.46
CA GLU A 181 -1.71 -16.05 -2.54
C GLU A 181 -1.86 -15.53 -1.11
N PHE A 182 -0.87 -14.77 -0.63
CA PHE A 182 -0.93 -14.14 0.68
C PHE A 182 -2.18 -13.26 0.85
N ILE A 183 -2.47 -12.40 -0.13
CA ILE A 183 -3.68 -11.54 -0.12
C ILE A 183 -4.94 -12.41 -0.11
N ASN A 184 -5.00 -13.45 -0.95
CA ASN A 184 -6.15 -14.34 -1.08
C ASN A 184 -6.46 -15.17 0.18
N LEU A 185 -5.46 -15.39 1.05
CA LEU A 185 -5.59 -16.11 2.32
C LEU A 185 -6.00 -15.21 3.50
N LEU A 186 -5.97 -13.89 3.35
CA LEU A 186 -6.49 -12.96 4.34
C LEU A 186 -8.03 -13.08 4.43
N ARG A 187 -8.56 -12.81 5.62
CA ARG A 187 -9.98 -12.96 5.98
C ARG A 187 -10.49 -11.71 6.64
#